data_AF-A4IGW8-F1
#
_entry.id   AF-A4IGW8-F1
#
_cell.length_a   1.000
_cell.length_b   1.000
_cell.length_c   1.000
_cell.angle_alpha   90.00
_cell.angle_beta   90.00
_cell.angle_gamma   90.00
#
_symmetry.space_group_name_H-M   'P 1'
#
loop_
_entity.id
_entity.type
_entity.pdbx_description
1 polymer ?
#
loop_
_entity_poly.entity_id
_entity_poly.type
_entity_poly.pdbx_seq_one_letter_code
_entity_poly.pdbx_strand_id
1 'polypeptide(L)'
;MDSHTRWKRRNWTTEWPLLVALALSICSRFSAAEPADLLKALEFHNLPDGIKKTTGFCAYRKSSDGPDVAFRVSKEAQLSAPTNQLFSDVAFPEDFSLLATVKPKKGSHSYLLSIYNEQGTLQIGLTLGWEPMFVYEDHQGHPPPEDYPIFRNINLSDGKWHRVAFSVHKKTITLFLDCVKKATLPLKRSPGKLSLKKKK
;
A
#
# COMPACT_ATOMS: atom_id res chain seq x y z
N MET A 1 -16.73 36.07 75.79
CA MET A 1 -16.47 34.67 75.39
C MET A 1 -17.81 33.96 75.45
N ASP A 2 -18.42 33.43 74.40
CA ASP A 2 -17.93 33.07 73.07
C ASP A 2 -19.08 33.14 72.05
N SER A 3 -18.81 33.72 70.88
CA SER A 3 -19.72 33.74 69.72
C SER A 3 -19.40 32.55 68.82
N HIS A 4 -20.29 31.56 68.77
CA HIS A 4 -20.17 30.43 67.84
C HIS A 4 -20.66 30.81 66.44
N THR A 5 -19.73 31.04 65.52
CA THR A 5 -19.98 31.30 64.11
C THR A 5 -20.35 29.99 63.40
N ARG A 6 -21.64 29.83 63.04
CA ARG A 6 -22.14 28.67 62.29
C ARG A 6 -21.78 28.79 60.80
N TRP A 7 -20.73 28.08 60.38
CA TRP A 7 -20.34 27.97 58.97
C TRP A 7 -21.34 27.11 58.17
N LYS A 8 -21.99 27.69 57.17
CA LYS A 8 -22.77 26.96 56.15
C LYS A 8 -21.80 26.34 55.15
N ARG A 9 -21.67 25.01 55.12
CA ARG A 9 -21.02 24.32 53.99
C ARG A 9 -21.91 24.46 52.77
N ARG A 10 -21.37 25.11 51.74
CA ARG A 10 -21.97 25.23 50.42
C ARG A 10 -21.64 23.95 49.66
N ASN A 11 -22.63 23.08 49.50
CA ASN A 11 -22.52 21.86 48.70
C ASN A 11 -22.41 22.26 47.23
N TRP A 12 -21.23 22.12 46.65
CA TRP A 12 -21.02 22.19 45.21
C TRP A 12 -21.22 20.78 44.65
N THR A 13 -22.43 20.51 44.13
CA THR A 13 -22.67 19.33 43.30
C THR A 13 -22.04 19.59 41.94
N THR A 14 -20.89 18.95 41.70
CA THR A 14 -20.17 18.97 40.44
C THR A 14 -20.84 17.99 39.46
N GLU A 15 -21.76 18.50 38.66
CA GLU A 15 -22.47 17.78 37.58
C GLU A 15 -21.53 17.47 36.38
N TRP A 16 -20.47 16.68 36.59
CA TRP A 16 -19.49 16.36 35.54
C TRP A 16 -19.24 14.86 35.32
N PRO A 17 -20.25 14.02 34.97
CA PRO A 17 -19.94 12.70 34.40
C PRO A 17 -20.43 12.47 32.96
N LEU A 18 -21.35 13.28 32.42
CA LEU A 18 -21.97 12.96 31.12
C LEU A 18 -21.17 13.42 29.90
N LEU A 19 -20.46 14.55 29.98
CA LEU A 19 -19.69 15.08 28.84
C LEU A 19 -18.44 14.25 28.51
N VAL A 20 -17.83 13.59 29.50
CA VAL A 20 -16.64 12.75 29.31
C VAL A 20 -16.99 11.45 28.57
N ALA A 21 -18.15 10.85 28.86
CA ALA A 21 -18.60 9.63 28.20
C ALA A 21 -18.92 9.83 26.71
N LEU A 22 -19.43 11.02 26.34
CA LEU A 22 -19.73 11.35 24.94
C LEU A 22 -18.45 11.61 24.11
N ALA A 23 -17.41 12.19 24.72
CA ALA A 23 -16.12 12.41 24.05
C ALA A 23 -15.38 11.10 23.73
N LEU A 24 -15.51 10.07 24.58
CA LEU A 24 -14.91 8.74 24.38
C LEU A 24 -15.55 7.93 23.24
N SER A 25 -16.77 8.28 22.81
CA SER A 25 -17.46 7.61 21.70
C SER A 25 -17.09 8.19 20.31
N ILE A 26 -16.35 9.31 20.27
CA ILE A 26 -15.90 9.97 19.02
C ILE A 26 -14.45 9.59 18.69
N CYS A 27 -13.81 8.70 19.46
CA CYS A 27 -12.70 7.90 18.96
C CYS A 27 -13.23 6.92 17.92
N SER A 28 -13.56 7.50 16.76
CA SER A 28 -13.80 6.83 15.49
C SER A 28 -12.72 5.77 15.37
N ARG A 29 -13.16 4.53 15.30
CA ARG A 29 -12.30 3.40 14.98
C ARG A 29 -11.64 3.71 13.65
N PHE A 30 -10.44 4.28 13.67
CA PHE A 30 -9.52 4.18 12.55
C PHE A 30 -9.13 2.71 12.48
N SER A 31 -10.03 1.88 11.94
CA SER A 31 -9.66 0.54 11.53
C SER A 31 -8.72 0.77 10.36
N ALA A 32 -7.41 0.64 10.61
CA ALA A 32 -6.47 0.48 9.52
C ALA A 32 -7.00 -0.66 8.65
N ALA A 33 -7.24 -0.39 7.37
CA ALA A 33 -7.63 -1.45 6.45
C ALA A 33 -6.54 -2.53 6.48
N GLU A 34 -6.93 -3.80 6.61
CA GLU A 34 -5.97 -4.89 6.54
C GLU A 34 -5.22 -4.82 5.20
N PRO A 35 -3.88 -4.99 5.18
CA PRO A 35 -3.14 -4.98 3.93
C PRO A 35 -3.61 -6.08 2.97
N ALA A 36 -3.81 -5.72 1.70
CA ALA A 36 -4.10 -6.68 0.64
C ALA A 36 -2.84 -7.50 0.30
N ASP A 37 -2.83 -8.78 0.65
CA ASP A 37 -1.73 -9.70 0.33
C ASP A 37 -1.88 -10.27 -1.10
N LEU A 38 -1.09 -9.71 -2.02
CA LEU A 38 -1.10 -10.12 -3.43
C LEU A 38 -0.52 -11.52 -3.66
N LEU A 39 0.43 -11.99 -2.84
CA LEU A 39 0.98 -13.34 -3.00
C LEU A 39 -0.06 -14.39 -2.62
N LYS A 40 -0.88 -14.08 -1.61
CA LYS A 40 -2.03 -14.91 -1.24
C LYS A 40 -3.10 -14.89 -2.33
N ALA A 41 -3.47 -13.70 -2.83
CA ALA A 41 -4.51 -13.57 -3.86
C ALA A 41 -4.14 -14.20 -5.21
N LEU A 42 -2.85 -14.16 -5.58
CA LEU A 42 -2.31 -14.82 -6.77
C LEU A 42 -1.89 -16.28 -6.52
N GLU A 43 -2.25 -16.83 -5.36
CA GLU A 43 -2.05 -18.24 -5.02
C GLU A 43 -0.61 -18.76 -5.16
N PHE A 44 0.39 -17.93 -4.85
CA PHE A 44 1.81 -18.33 -4.96
C PHE A 44 2.15 -19.58 -4.12
N HIS A 45 1.40 -19.83 -3.05
CA HIS A 45 1.55 -21.00 -2.20
C HIS A 45 1.25 -22.33 -2.92
N ASN A 46 0.43 -22.30 -3.99
CA ASN A 46 0.10 -23.46 -4.81
C ASN A 46 1.16 -23.74 -5.90
N LEU A 47 2.19 -22.89 -6.02
CA LEU A 47 3.26 -22.99 -7.02
C LEU A 47 2.71 -23.18 -8.45
N PRO A 48 1.88 -22.26 -8.96
CA PRO A 48 1.39 -22.32 -10.33
C PRO A 48 2.53 -22.24 -11.35
N ASP A 49 2.23 -22.52 -12.61
CA ASP A 49 3.22 -22.55 -13.70
C ASP A 49 4.10 -21.28 -13.73
N GLY A 50 5.41 -21.50 -13.81
CA GLY A 50 6.41 -20.43 -13.79
C GLY A 50 6.78 -19.92 -12.38
N ILE A 51 6.17 -20.43 -11.30
CA ILE A 51 6.49 -20.07 -9.92
C ILE A 51 7.28 -21.17 -9.22
N LYS A 52 8.45 -20.80 -8.66
CA LYS A 52 9.29 -21.71 -7.88
C LYS A 52 9.62 -21.13 -6.51
N LYS A 53 9.38 -21.89 -5.44
CA LYS A 53 9.81 -21.52 -4.09
C LYS A 53 11.34 -21.42 -4.01
N THR A 54 11.85 -20.43 -3.29
CA THR A 54 13.29 -20.18 -3.10
C THR A 54 13.55 -19.51 -1.74
N THR A 55 14.81 -19.45 -1.33
CA THR A 55 15.27 -18.63 -0.20
C THR A 55 15.04 -17.16 -0.49
N GLY A 56 14.44 -16.46 0.48
CA GLY A 56 14.09 -15.05 0.44
C GLY A 56 15.22 -14.14 0.90
N PHE A 57 14.81 -13.00 1.48
CA PHE A 57 15.72 -11.90 1.83
C PHE A 57 16.75 -12.30 2.88
N CYS A 58 16.30 -12.89 3.99
CA CYS A 58 17.18 -13.40 5.04
C CYS A 58 17.34 -14.92 4.89
N ALA A 59 18.55 -15.37 4.58
CA ALA A 59 18.87 -16.81 4.59
C ALA A 59 18.93 -17.40 6.01
N TYR A 60 19.06 -16.54 7.03
CA TYR A 60 19.07 -16.93 8.42
C TYR A 60 18.41 -15.83 9.26
N ARG A 61 17.46 -16.21 10.12
CA ARG A 61 16.87 -15.35 11.15
C ARG A 61 16.96 -16.05 12.48
N LYS A 62 17.38 -15.32 13.52
CA LYS A 62 17.37 -15.82 14.91
C LYS A 62 15.95 -16.04 15.44
N SER A 63 14.95 -15.35 14.87
CA SER A 63 13.58 -15.33 15.36
C SER A 63 12.65 -16.34 14.67
N SER A 64 13.15 -17.16 13.75
CA SER A 64 12.34 -18.14 13.02
C SER A 64 13.15 -19.40 12.73
N ASP A 65 12.46 -20.54 12.68
CA ASP A 65 13.05 -21.85 12.36
C ASP A 65 13.28 -22.01 10.85
N GLY A 66 14.12 -21.14 10.27
CA GLY A 66 14.54 -21.25 8.87
C GLY A 66 14.70 -19.92 8.13
N PRO A 67 15.11 -19.98 6.85
CA PRO A 67 15.22 -18.82 5.99
C PRO A 67 13.85 -18.20 5.68
N ASP A 68 13.86 -16.93 5.29
CA ASP A 68 12.72 -16.30 4.64
C ASP A 68 12.33 -17.11 3.38
N VAL A 69 11.03 -17.20 3.12
CA VAL A 69 10.50 -17.78 1.88
C VAL A 69 10.31 -16.68 0.85
N ALA A 70 10.74 -16.94 -0.38
CA ALA A 70 10.38 -16.13 -1.54
C ALA A 70 10.01 -17.02 -2.73
N PHE A 71 9.57 -16.38 -3.80
CA PHE A 71 9.16 -17.03 -5.03
C PHE A 71 9.92 -16.45 -6.20
N ARG A 72 10.51 -17.33 -7.01
CA ARG A 72 11.09 -16.99 -8.31
C ARG A 72 9.98 -17.07 -9.35
N VAL A 73 9.77 -15.96 -10.04
CA VAL A 73 8.81 -15.83 -11.15
C VAL A 73 9.57 -15.96 -12.47
N SER A 74 9.16 -16.88 -13.33
CA SER A 74 9.72 -17.04 -14.68
C SER A 74 8.95 -16.18 -15.70
N LYS A 75 9.44 -16.12 -16.95
CA LYS A 75 8.80 -15.30 -18.00
C LYS A 75 7.47 -15.89 -18.48
N GLU A 76 7.28 -17.19 -18.28
CA GLU A 76 6.13 -17.96 -18.71
C GLU A 76 4.98 -17.91 -17.69
N ALA A 77 5.23 -17.36 -16.48
CA ALA A 77 4.23 -17.24 -15.44
C ALA A 77 3.09 -16.31 -15.88
N GLN A 78 1.85 -16.81 -15.84
CA GLN A 78 0.63 -16.06 -16.12
C GLN A 78 -0.17 -15.95 -14.82
N LEU A 79 0.02 -14.84 -14.10
CA LEU A 79 -0.58 -14.61 -12.79
C LEU A 79 -1.53 -13.42 -12.85
N SER A 80 -2.80 -13.68 -12.58
CA SER A 80 -3.82 -12.63 -12.47
C SER A 80 -4.88 -13.05 -11.47
N ALA A 81 -5.37 -12.10 -10.67
CA ALA A 81 -6.51 -12.28 -9.79
C ALA A 81 -7.48 -11.10 -9.94
N PRO A 82 -8.79 -11.33 -9.87
CA PRO A 82 -9.78 -10.26 -9.87
C PRO A 82 -9.58 -9.28 -8.71
N THR A 83 -9.59 -7.98 -8.98
CA THR A 83 -9.42 -6.94 -7.94
C THR A 83 -10.54 -6.95 -6.90
N ASN A 84 -11.72 -7.47 -7.25
CA ASN A 84 -12.84 -7.66 -6.32
C ASN A 84 -12.59 -8.74 -5.25
N GLN A 85 -11.62 -9.64 -5.43
CA GLN A 85 -11.19 -10.59 -4.40
C GLN A 85 -10.43 -9.87 -3.28
N LEU A 86 -9.72 -8.80 -3.62
CA LEU A 86 -8.94 -7.97 -2.68
C LEU A 86 -9.77 -6.82 -2.12
N PHE A 87 -10.69 -6.28 -2.92
CA PHE A 87 -11.51 -5.11 -2.61
C PHE A 87 -12.99 -5.45 -2.89
N SER A 88 -13.54 -6.40 -2.13
CA SER A 88 -14.90 -6.92 -2.30
C SER A 88 -15.95 -5.87 -1.97
N ASP A 89 -15.83 -5.29 -0.78
CA ASP A 89 -16.86 -4.44 -0.15
C ASP A 89 -16.46 -2.97 -0.08
N VAL A 90 -15.29 -2.65 -0.61
CA VAL A 90 -14.71 -1.30 -0.55
C VAL A 90 -14.26 -0.89 -1.95
N ALA A 91 -14.52 0.37 -2.30
CA ALA A 91 -13.94 0.94 -3.52
C ALA A 91 -12.41 0.96 -3.41
N PHE A 92 -11.72 0.78 -4.54
CA PHE A 92 -10.26 0.90 -4.59
C PHE A 92 -9.84 2.24 -3.96
N PRO A 93 -8.86 2.22 -3.05
CA PRO A 93 -8.49 3.42 -2.31
C PRO A 93 -7.86 4.45 -3.24
N GLU A 94 -8.22 5.72 -3.04
CA GLU A 94 -7.58 6.81 -3.74
C GLU A 94 -6.11 6.96 -3.27
N ASP A 95 -5.87 6.86 -1.96
CA ASP A 95 -4.53 6.89 -1.38
C ASP A 95 -4.14 5.50 -0.88
N PHE A 96 -2.98 5.01 -1.28
CA PHE A 96 -2.53 3.67 -0.96
C PHE A 96 -1.01 3.57 -0.96
N SER A 97 -0.50 2.49 -0.40
CA SER A 97 0.90 2.13 -0.51
C SER A 97 1.05 0.71 -1.05
N LEU A 98 2.06 0.52 -1.89
CA LEU A 98 2.51 -0.79 -2.36
C LEU A 98 3.86 -1.08 -1.72
N LEU A 99 3.96 -2.22 -1.04
CA LEU A 99 5.19 -2.68 -0.40
C LEU A 99 5.59 -4.01 -1.03
N ALA A 100 6.86 -4.15 -1.41
CA ALA A 100 7.39 -5.40 -1.91
C ALA A 100 8.86 -5.60 -1.50
N THR A 101 9.24 -6.86 -1.32
CA THR A 101 10.64 -7.26 -1.21
C THR A 101 11.00 -8.06 -2.45
N VAL A 102 11.87 -7.52 -3.29
CA VAL A 102 12.12 -8.02 -4.65
C VAL A 102 13.61 -8.22 -4.89
N LYS A 103 13.94 -9.15 -5.78
CA LYS A 103 15.29 -9.32 -6.33
C LYS A 103 15.20 -9.40 -7.85
N PRO A 104 15.09 -8.26 -8.56
CA PRO A 104 15.00 -8.27 -10.00
C PRO A 104 16.28 -8.84 -10.62
N LYS A 105 16.15 -9.48 -11.78
CA LYS A 105 17.32 -9.98 -12.50
C LYS A 105 18.20 -8.80 -12.92
N LYS A 106 19.52 -8.95 -12.86
CA LYS A 106 20.44 -7.88 -13.24
C LYS A 106 20.13 -7.39 -14.67
N GLY A 107 19.87 -6.10 -14.82
CA GLY A 107 19.54 -5.44 -16.10
C GLY A 107 18.15 -5.77 -16.66
N SER A 108 17.27 -6.44 -15.91
CA SER A 108 15.90 -6.68 -16.38
C SER A 108 15.03 -5.44 -16.23
N HIS A 109 14.09 -5.28 -17.17
CA HIS A 109 12.97 -4.34 -17.05
C HIS A 109 11.66 -5.13 -17.08
N SER A 110 10.79 -4.91 -16.10
CA SER A 110 9.53 -5.67 -15.93
C SER A 110 8.54 -4.91 -15.06
N TYR A 111 7.25 -5.21 -15.16
CA TYR A 111 6.28 -4.74 -14.17
C TYR A 111 6.40 -5.54 -12.86
N LEU A 112 6.39 -4.84 -11.73
CA LEU A 112 6.15 -5.43 -10.41
C LEU A 112 4.66 -5.77 -10.25
N LEU A 113 3.80 -4.85 -10.67
CA LEU A 113 2.35 -4.96 -10.60
C LEU A 113 1.74 -4.22 -11.78
N SER A 114 0.69 -4.82 -12.33
CA SER A 114 -0.19 -4.21 -13.33
C SER A 114 -1.64 -4.49 -12.93
N ILE A 115 -2.46 -3.45 -12.90
CA ILE A 115 -3.89 -3.52 -12.65
C ILE A 115 -4.59 -3.04 -13.92
N TYR A 116 -5.45 -3.88 -14.45
CA TYR A 116 -6.19 -3.62 -15.67
C TYR A 116 -7.67 -3.40 -15.34
N ASN A 117 -8.35 -2.58 -16.15
CA ASN A 117 -9.80 -2.53 -16.15
C ASN A 117 -10.40 -3.74 -16.89
N GLU A 118 -11.72 -3.83 -16.92
CA GLU A 118 -12.45 -4.91 -17.60
C GLU A 118 -12.22 -4.94 -19.13
N GLN A 119 -11.81 -3.82 -19.73
CA GLN A 119 -11.47 -3.71 -21.15
C GLN A 119 -10.02 -4.13 -21.46
N GLY A 120 -9.22 -4.47 -20.43
CA GLY A 120 -7.81 -4.82 -20.59
C GLY A 120 -6.86 -3.62 -20.69
N THR A 121 -7.33 -2.40 -20.41
CA THR A 121 -6.50 -1.20 -20.34
C THR A 121 -5.75 -1.15 -19.01
N LEU A 122 -4.44 -0.90 -19.05
CA LEU A 122 -3.61 -0.74 -17.86
C LEU A 122 -4.01 0.55 -17.13
N GLN A 123 -4.53 0.44 -15.91
CA GLN A 123 -4.87 1.61 -15.10
C GLN A 123 -3.82 1.93 -14.05
N ILE A 124 -3.18 0.93 -13.46
CA ILE A 124 -2.06 1.13 -12.54
C ILE A 124 -0.94 0.19 -12.96
N GLY A 125 0.25 0.72 -13.13
CA GLY A 125 1.43 -0.05 -13.48
C GLY A 125 2.63 0.45 -12.70
N LEU A 126 3.48 -0.47 -12.24
CA LEU A 126 4.71 -0.11 -11.56
C LEU A 126 5.86 -0.94 -12.13
N THR A 127 6.87 -0.28 -12.69
CA THR A 127 8.02 -0.99 -13.27
C THR A 127 9.17 -1.16 -12.29
N LEU A 128 9.96 -2.20 -12.52
CA LEU A 128 11.26 -2.47 -11.93
C LEU A 128 12.31 -2.37 -13.03
N GLY A 129 13.45 -1.77 -12.72
CA GLY A 129 14.53 -1.58 -13.69
C GLY A 129 15.37 -0.36 -13.38
N TRP A 130 16.09 0.11 -14.40
CA TRP A 130 16.60 1.47 -14.44
C TRP A 130 15.45 2.45 -14.62
N GLU A 131 15.45 3.52 -13.82
CA GLU A 131 14.44 4.58 -13.80
C GLU A 131 13.00 4.04 -13.76
N PRO A 132 12.58 3.42 -12.63
CA PRO A 132 11.26 2.85 -12.51
C PRO A 132 10.19 3.93 -12.69
N MET A 133 9.11 3.54 -13.37
CA MET A 133 8.01 4.38 -13.77
C MET A 133 6.74 3.90 -13.08
N PHE A 134 5.87 4.85 -12.74
CA PHE A 134 4.54 4.56 -12.23
C PHE A 134 3.48 5.07 -13.19
N VAL A 135 2.64 4.16 -13.66
CA VAL A 135 1.47 4.40 -14.51
C VAL A 135 0.26 4.54 -13.61
N TYR A 136 -0.54 5.57 -13.85
CA TYR A 136 -1.85 5.78 -13.24
C TYR A 136 -2.75 6.39 -14.30
N GLU A 137 -3.67 5.65 -14.90
CA GLU A 137 -4.58 6.12 -15.93
C GLU A 137 -6.02 6.05 -15.43
N ASP A 138 -6.77 7.14 -15.59
CA ASP A 138 -8.22 7.12 -15.40
C ASP A 138 -8.97 6.50 -16.59
N HIS A 139 -10.30 6.51 -16.55
CA HIS A 139 -11.15 5.95 -17.60
C HIS A 139 -11.08 6.69 -18.95
N GLN A 140 -10.49 7.88 -18.95
CA GLN A 140 -10.30 8.71 -20.13
C GLN A 140 -8.85 8.66 -20.64
N GLY A 141 -7.96 7.89 -19.99
CA GLY A 141 -6.55 7.79 -20.34
C GLY A 141 -5.70 8.95 -19.81
N HIS A 142 -6.14 9.67 -18.78
CA HIS A 142 -5.38 10.76 -18.18
C HIS A 142 -4.65 10.36 -16.89
N PRO A 143 -3.47 10.95 -16.61
CA PRO A 143 -2.67 11.78 -17.52
C PRO A 143 -2.06 10.95 -18.66
N PRO A 144 -1.61 11.60 -19.75
CA PRO A 144 -0.97 10.90 -20.86
C PRO A 144 0.43 10.38 -20.47
N PRO A 145 1.01 9.45 -21.24
CA PRO A 145 2.25 8.77 -20.87
C PRO A 145 3.47 9.66 -20.60
N GLU A 146 3.59 10.79 -21.29
CA GLU A 146 4.64 11.79 -21.09
C GLU A 146 4.62 12.41 -19.68
N ASP A 147 3.49 12.32 -18.99
CA ASP A 147 3.27 12.85 -17.66
C ASP A 147 3.41 11.80 -16.55
N TYR A 148 3.78 10.56 -16.89
CA TYR A 148 4.04 9.53 -15.89
C TYR A 148 5.28 9.87 -15.05
N PRO A 149 5.18 9.74 -13.71
CA PRO A 149 6.33 9.94 -12.84
C PRO A 149 7.38 8.86 -13.07
N ILE A 150 8.60 9.31 -13.38
CA ILE A 150 9.79 8.48 -13.58
C ILE A 150 10.81 8.81 -12.48
N PHE A 151 11.20 7.80 -11.69
CA PHE A 151 12.18 7.94 -10.63
C PHE A 151 13.60 7.90 -11.20
N ARG A 152 14.07 9.05 -11.70
CA ARG A 152 15.38 9.20 -12.35
C ARG A 152 16.55 8.79 -11.46
N ASN A 153 17.62 8.29 -12.08
CA ASN A 153 18.85 7.85 -11.40
C ASN A 153 18.66 6.76 -10.33
N ILE A 154 17.60 5.96 -10.43
CA ILE A 154 17.35 4.80 -9.56
C ILE A 154 17.50 3.52 -10.37
N ASN A 155 18.23 2.54 -9.82
CA ASN A 155 18.32 1.19 -10.39
C ASN A 155 17.81 0.16 -9.38
N LEU A 156 16.70 -0.49 -9.71
CA LEU A 156 16.17 -1.62 -8.92
C LEU A 156 16.64 -2.99 -9.45
N SER A 157 17.34 -3.01 -10.58
CA SER A 157 17.74 -4.22 -11.30
C SER A 157 19.24 -4.47 -11.25
N ASP A 158 19.86 -4.28 -10.08
CA ASP A 158 21.29 -4.53 -9.89
C ASP A 158 21.62 -6.01 -9.56
N GLY A 159 20.58 -6.85 -9.41
CA GLY A 159 20.69 -8.27 -9.05
C GLY A 159 20.69 -8.55 -7.54
N LYS A 160 20.50 -7.54 -6.69
CA LYS A 160 20.40 -7.66 -5.24
C LYS A 160 18.95 -7.57 -4.77
N TRP A 161 18.75 -7.93 -3.51
CA TRP A 161 17.45 -7.77 -2.88
C TRP A 161 17.22 -6.31 -2.50
N HIS A 162 16.00 -5.84 -2.70
CA HIS A 162 15.54 -4.52 -2.29
C HIS A 162 14.18 -4.59 -1.60
N ARG A 163 14.01 -3.76 -0.58
CA ARG A 163 12.69 -3.42 -0.02
C ARG A 163 12.21 -2.15 -0.69
N VAL A 164 11.19 -2.27 -1.52
CA VAL A 164 10.59 -1.13 -2.23
C VAL A 164 9.23 -0.81 -1.62
N ALA A 165 8.98 0.47 -1.40
CA ALA A 165 7.64 0.95 -1.10
C ALA A 165 7.32 2.18 -1.95
N PHE A 166 6.15 2.15 -2.58
CA PHE A 166 5.59 3.28 -3.30
C PHE A 166 4.38 3.77 -2.51
N SER A 167 4.41 5.02 -2.08
CA SER A 167 3.31 5.65 -1.35
C SER A 167 2.63 6.67 -2.26
N VAL A 168 1.38 6.40 -2.61
CA VAL A 168 0.52 7.30 -3.35
C VAL A 168 -0.36 8.04 -2.35
N HIS A 169 -0.19 9.35 -2.27
CA HIS A 169 -0.95 10.20 -1.37
C HIS A 169 -1.33 11.49 -2.07
N LYS A 170 -2.63 11.74 -2.19
CA LYS A 170 -3.19 12.85 -2.96
C LYS A 170 -2.53 12.86 -4.36
N LYS A 171 -2.08 14.02 -4.81
CA LYS A 171 -1.42 14.18 -6.11
C LYS A 171 0.10 13.98 -6.05
N THR A 172 0.57 13.05 -5.22
CA THR A 172 2.00 12.74 -5.11
C THR A 172 2.25 11.25 -5.01
N ILE A 173 3.42 10.84 -5.51
CA ILE A 173 3.95 9.49 -5.30
C ILE A 173 5.35 9.58 -4.71
N THR A 174 5.62 8.78 -3.68
CA THR A 174 6.93 8.74 -3.01
C THR A 174 7.52 7.34 -3.09
N LEU A 175 8.77 7.23 -3.55
CA LEU A 175 9.56 6.00 -3.50
C LEU A 175 10.39 5.95 -2.22
N PHE A 176 10.25 4.87 -1.49
CA PHE A 176 11.17 4.44 -0.45
C PHE A 176 11.91 3.19 -0.94
N LEU A 177 13.23 3.22 -0.85
CA LEU A 177 14.10 2.10 -1.22
C LEU A 177 15.00 1.77 -0.03
N ASP A 178 14.93 0.51 0.41
CA ASP A 178 15.68 -0.02 1.54
C ASP A 178 15.49 0.82 2.80
N CYS A 179 14.22 1.14 3.08
CA CYS A 179 13.75 1.96 4.20
C CYS A 179 14.15 3.46 4.13
N VAL A 180 14.74 3.91 3.02
CA VAL A 180 15.15 5.31 2.82
C VAL A 180 14.24 5.99 1.80
N LYS A 181 13.66 7.14 2.16
CA LYS A 181 12.94 8.00 1.20
C LYS A 181 13.90 8.46 0.11
N LYS A 182 13.61 8.11 -1.15
CA LYS A 182 14.46 8.48 -2.30
C LYS A 182 13.97 9.72 -3.01
N ALA A 183 12.69 9.76 -3.37
CA ALA A 183 12.10 10.91 -4.05
C ALA A 183 10.59 10.96 -3.83
N THR A 184 10.04 12.17 -3.90
CA THR A 184 8.60 12.41 -4.02
C THR A 184 8.39 13.16 -5.33
N LEU A 185 7.52 12.63 -6.18
CA LEU A 185 7.20 13.19 -7.49
C LEU A 185 5.72 13.62 -7.53
N PRO A 186 5.38 14.66 -8.31
CA PRO A 186 3.99 14.97 -8.62
C PRO A 186 3.32 13.79 -9.34
N LEU A 187 2.07 13.52 -8.98
CA LEU A 187 1.20 12.58 -9.67
C LEU A 187 0.02 13.37 -10.24
N LYS A 188 0.03 13.59 -11.56
CA LYS A 188 -1.01 14.34 -12.29
C LYS A 188 -2.30 13.55 -12.49
N ARG A 189 -2.71 12.76 -11.49
CA ARG A 189 -3.95 11.99 -11.56
C ARG A 189 -5.19 12.89 -11.53
N SER A 190 -6.23 12.42 -12.19
CA SER A 190 -7.58 12.96 -12.08
C SER A 190 -8.13 12.89 -10.64
N PRO A 191 -9.03 13.80 -10.25
CA PRO A 191 -9.64 13.78 -8.93
C PRO A 191 -10.56 12.57 -8.76
N GLY A 192 -10.63 12.04 -7.54
CA GLY A 192 -11.55 10.97 -7.16
C GLY A 192 -10.94 9.57 -7.26
N LYS A 193 -11.78 8.56 -6.96
CA LYS A 193 -11.36 7.16 -6.89
C LYS A 193 -11.26 6.55 -8.29
N LEU A 194 -10.22 5.75 -8.50
CA LEU A 194 -10.09 4.93 -9.70
C LEU A 194 -11.19 3.86 -9.70
N SER A 195 -12.07 3.86 -10.71
CA SER A 195 -13.09 2.81 -10.82
C SER A 195 -12.49 1.56 -11.47
N LEU A 196 -12.15 0.55 -10.67
CA LEU A 196 -11.66 -0.74 -11.17
C LEU A 196 -12.78 -1.71 -11.59
N LYS A 197 -14.06 -1.31 -11.42
CA LYS A 197 -15.26 -2.08 -11.78
C LYS A 197 -16.16 -1.26 -12.71
N LYS A 198 -16.99 -1.92 -13.51
CA LYS A 198 -18.19 -1.28 -14.08
C LYS A 198 -19.17 -0.92 -12.95
N LYS A 199 -19.75 0.28 -12.98
CA LYS A 199 -21.06 0.50 -12.36
C LYS A 199 -22.03 -0.44 -13.10
N LYS A 200 -22.60 -1.41 -12.39
CA LYS A 200 -23.80 -2.10 -12.88
C LYS A 200 -24.92 -1.08 -13.04
#